data_AF-A0A966J6L8-F1
#
_entry.id   AF-A0A966J6L8-F1
#
_cell.length_a   1.000
_cell.length_b   1.000
_cell.length_c   1.000
_cell.angle_alpha   90.00
_cell.angle_beta   90.00
_cell.angle_gamma   90.00
#
_symmetry.space_group_name_H-M   'P 1'
#
loop_
_entity.id
_entity.type
_entity.pdbx_description
1 polymer ?
#
loop_
_entity_poly.entity_id
_entity_poly.type
_entity_poly.pdbx_seq_one_letter_code
_entity_poly.pdbx_strand_id
1 'polypeptide(L)'
;PMDLESRRRWEDYTRAKESMIERTHIPEAPWWIVQAVDKKRARLNCIDHLLSLVPYHEIEHPDVLLPARVRNPEYIRNPVPADMIIPEKY
;
A
#
# COMPACT_ATOMS: atom_id res chain seq x y z
N PRO A 1 8.80 -13.03 -20.98
CA PRO A 1 10.22 -13.26 -21.36
C PRO A 1 11.23 -12.28 -20.71
N MET A 2 10.84 -11.03 -20.39
CA MET A 2 11.75 -10.00 -19.90
C MET A 2 12.36 -10.26 -18.51
N ASP A 3 11.62 -10.90 -17.58
CA ASP A 3 12.11 -11.14 -16.21
C ASP A 3 13.28 -12.13 -16.13
N LEU A 4 13.40 -13.04 -17.11
CA LEU A 4 14.54 -13.96 -17.19
C LEU A 4 15.78 -13.25 -17.73
N GLU A 5 15.60 -12.42 -18.76
CA GLU A 5 16.67 -11.59 -19.31
C GLU A 5 17.15 -10.53 -18.32
N SER A 6 16.26 -9.99 -17.49
CA SER A 6 16.64 -9.01 -16.47
C SER A 6 17.55 -9.62 -15.40
N ARG A 7 17.37 -10.90 -15.05
CA ARG A 7 18.31 -11.61 -14.17
C ARG A 7 19.70 -11.77 -14.78
N ARG A 8 19.80 -12.03 -16.09
CA ARG A 8 21.08 -12.10 -16.81
C ARG A 8 21.79 -10.76 -16.85
N ARG A 9 21.04 -9.66 -16.95
CA ARG A 9 21.54 -8.27 -17.03
C ARG A 9 21.63 -7.58 -15.67
N TRP A 10 21.74 -8.34 -14.58
CA TRP A 10 21.73 -7.79 -13.22
C TRP A 10 22.78 -6.68 -13.02
N GLU A 11 23.99 -6.88 -13.51
CA GLU A 11 25.08 -5.90 -13.41
C GLU A 11 24.79 -4.63 -14.21
N ASP A 12 24.23 -4.76 -15.41
CA ASP A 12 23.88 -3.59 -16.24
C ASP A 12 22.78 -2.76 -15.60
N TYR A 13 21.76 -3.39 -15.01
CA TYR A 13 20.73 -2.69 -14.23
C TYR A 13 21.32 -2.03 -12.98
N THR A 14 22.28 -2.67 -12.31
CA THR A 14 22.95 -2.12 -11.14
C THR A 14 23.72 -0.85 -11.51
N ARG A 15 24.53 -0.91 -12.58
CA ARG A 15 25.28 0.24 -13.10
C ARG A 15 24.35 1.38 -13.51
N ALA A 16 23.27 1.08 -14.23
CA ALA A 16 22.29 2.08 -14.63
C ALA A 16 21.62 2.76 -13.42
N LYS A 17 21.23 1.98 -12.39
CA LYS A 17 20.66 2.50 -11.14
C LYS A 17 21.64 3.43 -10.42
N GLU A 18 22.91 3.03 -10.31
CA GLU A 18 23.94 3.85 -9.65
C GLU A 18 24.15 5.18 -10.39
N SER A 19 24.32 5.15 -11.72
CA SER A 19 24.44 6.37 -12.52
C SER A 19 23.20 7.27 -12.45
N MET A 20 22.00 6.68 -12.37
CA MET A 20 20.76 7.44 -12.18
C MET A 20 20.76 8.16 -10.82
N ILE A 21 21.06 7.43 -9.73
CA ILE A 21 21.07 8.00 -8.37
C ILE A 21 22.12 9.11 -8.28
N GLU A 22 23.33 8.87 -8.76
CA GLU A 22 24.43 9.85 -8.75
C GLU A 22 24.04 11.17 -9.42
N ARG A 23 23.30 11.11 -10.53
CA ARG A 23 22.94 12.29 -11.34
C ARG A 23 21.65 12.97 -10.92
N THR A 24 20.77 12.29 -10.18
CA THR A 24 19.40 12.77 -9.92
C THR A 24 19.02 12.82 -8.44
N HIS A 25 19.87 12.34 -7.54
CA HIS A 25 19.68 12.53 -6.09
C HIS A 25 20.10 13.95 -5.70
N ILE A 26 19.13 14.87 -5.64
CA ILE A 26 19.33 16.28 -5.29
C ILE A 26 18.53 16.65 -4.02
N PRO A 27 18.93 17.70 -3.28
CA PRO A 27 18.26 18.08 -2.03
C PRO A 27 16.75 18.35 -2.18
N GLU A 28 16.33 18.90 -3.32
CA GLU A 28 14.92 19.23 -3.60
C GLU A 28 14.09 18.01 -3.99
N ALA A 29 14.73 16.92 -4.42
CA ALA A 29 14.10 15.69 -4.88
C ALA A 29 14.96 14.45 -4.53
N PRO A 30 15.07 14.11 -3.24
CA PRO A 30 15.93 13.03 -2.80
C PRO A 30 15.37 11.65 -3.18
N TRP A 31 16.24 10.80 -3.72
CA TRP A 31 16.01 9.35 -3.78
C TRP A 31 16.19 8.69 -2.41
N TRP A 32 15.25 7.83 -2.00
CA TRP A 32 15.33 7.01 -0.80
C TRP A 32 15.43 5.52 -1.16
N ILE A 33 16.35 4.78 -0.52
CA ILE A 33 16.55 3.35 -0.78
C ILE A 33 15.82 2.52 0.29
N VAL A 34 14.88 1.68 -0.13
CA VAL A 34 14.13 0.79 0.77
C VAL A 34 14.61 -0.65 0.62
N GLN A 35 15.08 -1.26 1.72
CA GLN A 35 15.48 -2.66 1.75
C GLN A 35 14.25 -3.59 1.70
N ALA A 36 14.01 -4.23 0.55
CA ALA A 36 12.75 -4.90 0.23
C ALA A 36 12.76 -6.45 0.30
N VAL A 37 13.79 -7.05 0.91
CA VAL A 37 13.86 -8.52 1.08
C VAL A 37 12.70 -9.02 1.97
N ASP A 38 12.46 -8.37 3.11
CA ASP A 38 11.22 -8.55 3.89
C ASP A 38 10.17 -7.54 3.43
N LYS A 39 9.19 -8.02 2.67
CA LYS A 39 8.13 -7.19 2.08
C LYS A 39 7.26 -6.50 3.13
N LYS A 40 7.01 -7.11 4.29
CA LYS A 40 6.15 -6.50 5.33
C LYS A 40 6.88 -5.32 5.96
N ARG A 41 8.13 -5.53 6.36
CA ARG A 41 8.97 -4.47 6.96
C ARG A 41 9.24 -3.34 5.97
N ALA A 42 9.51 -3.67 4.71
CA ALA A 42 9.74 -2.66 3.67
C ALA A 42 8.54 -1.72 3.48
N ARG A 43 7.31 -2.26 3.50
CA ARG A 43 6.08 -1.47 3.40
C ARG A 43 5.90 -0.54 4.59
N LEU A 44 6.07 -1.07 5.81
CA LEU A 44 5.95 -0.27 7.03
C LEU A 44 6.97 0.86 7.06
N ASN A 45 8.25 0.56 6.77
CA ASN A 45 9.31 1.57 6.73
C ASN A 45 9.07 2.63 5.66
N CYS A 46 8.57 2.24 4.48
CA CYS A 46 8.27 3.18 3.40
C CYS A 46 7.13 4.14 3.79
N ILE A 47 6.06 3.62 4.38
CA ILE A 47 4.91 4.43 4.84
C ILE A 47 5.35 5.36 5.97
N ASP A 48 6.06 4.84 6.97
CA ASP A 48 6.55 5.63 8.11
C ASP A 48 7.45 6.78 7.68
N HIS A 49 8.45 6.49 6.83
CA HIS A 49 9.34 7.51 6.28
C HIS A 49 8.57 8.57 5.49
N LEU A 50 7.68 8.16 4.58
CA LEU A 50 6.86 9.10 3.80
C LEU A 50 6.03 10.02 4.69
N LEU A 51 5.38 9.47 5.72
CA LEU A 51 4.57 10.23 6.66
C LEU A 51 5.42 11.20 7.50
N SER A 52 6.66 10.82 7.86
CA SER A 52 7.57 11.71 8.61
C SER A 52 8.02 12.95 7.83
N LEU A 53 7.99 12.90 6.48
CA LEU A 53 8.38 14.02 5.62
C LEU A 53 7.28 15.06 5.47
N VAL A 54 6.03 14.70 5.77
CA VAL A 54 4.87 15.57 5.64
C VAL A 54 4.43 16.00 7.04
N PRO A 55 4.37 17.29 7.37
CA PRO A 55 3.87 17.75 8.65
C PRO A 55 2.33 17.62 8.69
N TYR A 56 1.84 16.40 8.93
CA TYR A 56 0.42 16.16 9.13
C TYR A 56 0.04 16.41 10.59
N HIS A 57 -1.16 16.94 10.80
CA HIS A 57 -1.75 17.17 12.09
C HIS A 57 -3.20 16.70 12.05
N GLU A 58 -3.77 16.45 13.22
CA GLU A 58 -5.20 16.20 13.31
C GLU A 58 -5.96 17.44 12.89
N ILE A 59 -6.96 17.24 12.04
CA ILE A 59 -7.89 18.28 11.63
C ILE A 59 -9.27 17.95 12.21
N GLU A 60 -10.02 18.97 12.60
CA GLU A 60 -11.40 18.77 13.01
C GLU A 60 -12.24 18.34 11.80
N HIS A 61 -12.88 17.18 11.92
CA HIS A 61 -13.86 16.71 10.96
C HIS A 61 -15.26 17.05 11.48
N PRO A 62 -16.20 17.46 10.62
CA PRO A 62 -17.58 17.66 11.04
C PRO A 62 -18.17 16.32 11.50
N ASP A 63 -18.93 16.37 12.60
CA ASP A 63 -19.63 15.20 13.11
C ASP A 63 -20.60 14.66 12.05
N VAL A 64 -20.41 13.40 11.66
CA VAL A 64 -21.32 12.70 10.75
C VAL A 64 -22.44 12.09 11.60
N LEU A 65 -23.59 12.76 11.62
CA LEU A 65 -24.80 12.19 12.20
C LEU A 65 -25.36 11.14 11.23
N LEU A 66 -25.14 9.87 11.55
CA LEU A 66 -25.78 8.78 10.83
C LEU A 66 -27.31 8.88 11.02
N PRO A 67 -28.11 8.80 9.94
CA PRO A 67 -29.55 8.78 10.08
C PRO A 67 -29.98 7.55 10.88
N ALA A 68 -31.12 7.66 11.57
CA ALA A 68 -31.71 6.52 12.24
C ALA A 68 -31.95 5.39 11.24
N ARG A 69 -31.64 4.15 11.64
CA ARG A 69 -31.86 2.98 10.80
C ARG A 69 -33.36 2.84 10.49
N VAL A 70 -33.72 2.94 9.21
CA VAL A 70 -35.09 2.66 8.76
C VAL A 70 -35.32 1.15 8.78
N ARG A 71 -36.28 0.70 9.59
CA ARG A 71 -36.71 -0.70 9.61
C ARG A 71 -37.98 -0.82 8.77
N ASN A 72 -37.86 -1.45 7.60
CA ASN A 72 -39.03 -1.80 6.81
C ASN A 72 -39.64 -3.10 7.39
N PRO A 73 -40.89 -3.10 7.89
CA PRO A 73 -41.54 -4.30 8.40
C PRO A 73 -41.77 -5.38 7.34
N GLU A 74 -41.81 -5.01 6.06
CA GLU A 74 -41.96 -5.96 4.93
C GLU A 74 -40.64 -6.60 4.50
N TYR A 75 -39.50 -6.10 5.00
CA TYR A 75 -38.19 -6.62 4.64
C TYR A 75 -37.87 -7.88 5.44
N ILE A 76 -37.83 -9.02 4.75
CA ILE A 76 -37.37 -10.30 5.29
C ILE A 76 -36.01 -10.62 4.69
N ARG A 77 -34.98 -10.71 5.54
CA ARG A 77 -33.67 -11.19 5.11
C ARG A 77 -33.71 -12.71 5.02
N ASN A 78 -33.65 -13.25 3.80
CA ASN A 78 -33.50 -14.68 3.60
C ASN A 78 -32.10 -15.14 4.07
N PRO A 79 -31.99 -16.32 4.68
CA PRO A 79 -30.70 -16.90 5.02
C PRO A 79 -29.85 -17.08 3.76
N VAL A 80 -28.56 -16.78 3.87
CA VAL A 80 -27.62 -17.01 2.77
C VAL A 80 -27.45 -18.53 2.61
N PRO A 81 -27.59 -19.08 1.38
CA PRO A 81 -27.34 -20.48 1.12
C PRO A 81 -25.93 -20.92 1.58
N ALA A 82 -25.83 -22.11 2.19
CA ALA A 82 -24.58 -22.57 2.80
C ALA A 82 -23.45 -22.79 1.77
N ASP A 83 -23.78 -23.09 0.53
CA ASP A 83 -22.85 -23.24 -0.60
C ASP A 83 -22.23 -21.90 -1.05
N MET A 84 -22.84 -20.77 -0.69
CA MET A 84 -22.29 -19.43 -0.92
C MET A 84 -21.36 -18.97 0.22
N ILE A 85 -21.29 -19.71 1.33
CA ILE A 85 -20.43 -19.39 2.47
C ILE A 85 -19.07 -20.07 2.24
N ILE A 86 -18.00 -19.27 2.26
CA ILE A 86 -16.63 -19.78 2.18
C ILE A 86 -16.32 -20.55 3.47
N PRO A 87 -15.82 -21.81 3.40
CA PRO A 87 -15.48 -22.57 4.59
C PRO A 87 -14.42 -21.85 5.44
N GLU A 88 -14.70 -21.65 6.72
CA GLU A 88 -13.72 -21.17 7.69
C GLU A 88 -12.67 -22.25 7.94
N LYS A 89 -11.41 -21.95 7.65
CA LYS A 89 -10.27 -22.89 7.74
C LYS A 89 -9.32 -22.58 8.89
N TYR A 90 -9.49 -21.45 9.56
CA TYR A 90 -8.63 -20.94 10.63
C TYR A 90 -9.46 -20.58 11.85
#